data_AF-A0A521XA91-F1
#
_entry.id   AF-A0A521XA91-F1
#
_cell.length_a   1.000
_cell.length_b   1.000
_cell.length_c   1.000
_cell.angle_alpha   90.00
_cell.angle_beta   90.00
_cell.angle_gamma   90.00
#
_symmetry.space_group_name_H-M   'P 1'
#
loop_
_entity.id
_entity.type
_entity.pdbx_description
1 polymer ?
#
loop_
_entity_poly.entity_id
_entity_poly.type
_entity_poly.pdbx_seq_one_letter_code
_entity_poly.pdbx_strand_id
1 'polypeptide(L)'
;MNRYFIPAILVIAISGLALTLIVGIVMRSPYTHGNLSSPAGYTRTKVTYLGETYLFEGMPLAKPAQAQTGDPLHDGQLLFFQYGCAACHMSNGQGGAVGKDLAGDSANKITTKVREGPKGMPQFTSDMLPDADLQKIIAFLQSPSK
;
A
#
# COMPACT_ATOMS: atom_id res chain seq x y z
N MET A 1 -26.36 -46.99 23.61
CA MET A 1 -25.32 -45.98 23.34
C MET A 1 -25.78 -45.14 22.17
N ASN A 2 -25.81 -43.81 22.29
CA ASN A 2 -26.25 -42.94 21.20
C ASN A 2 -25.20 -42.98 20.08
N ARG A 3 -25.60 -43.32 18.84
CA ARG A 3 -24.67 -43.40 17.69
C ARG A 3 -23.96 -42.07 17.39
N TYR A 4 -24.49 -40.98 17.93
CA TYR A 4 -23.92 -39.65 17.79
C TYR A 4 -22.92 -39.27 18.88
N PHE A 5 -22.71 -40.11 19.91
CA PHE A 5 -21.88 -39.76 21.06
C PHE A 5 -20.39 -39.60 20.67
N ILE A 6 -19.82 -40.58 19.99
CA ILE A 6 -18.43 -40.55 19.51
C ILE A 6 -18.19 -39.40 18.51
N PRO A 7 -19.02 -39.20 17.45
CA PRO A 7 -18.80 -38.09 16.53
C PRO A 7 -18.99 -36.72 17.18
N ALA A 8 -19.88 -36.56 18.17
CA ALA A 8 -20.02 -35.31 18.90
C ALA A 8 -18.76 -34.95 19.72
N ILE A 9 -18.15 -35.94 20.37
CA ILE A 9 -16.90 -35.74 21.12
C ILE A 9 -15.75 -35.33 20.18
N LEU A 10 -15.64 -35.98 19.01
CA LEU A 10 -14.62 -35.63 18.02
C LEU A 10 -14.78 -34.20 17.50
N VAL A 11 -16.00 -33.77 17.20
CA VAL A 11 -16.27 -32.39 16.77
C VAL A 11 -15.85 -31.39 17.86
N ILE A 12 -16.24 -31.63 19.12
CA ILE A 12 -15.88 -30.76 20.24
C ILE A 12 -14.36 -30.68 20.42
N ALA A 13 -13.66 -31.82 20.36
CA ALA A 13 -12.21 -31.87 20.51
C ALA A 13 -11.49 -31.11 19.38
N ILE A 14 -11.91 -31.31 18.13
CA ILE A 14 -11.31 -30.63 16.96
C ILE A 14 -11.59 -29.13 17.01
N SER A 15 -12.84 -28.73 17.28
CA SER A 15 -13.21 -27.32 17.41
C SER A 15 -12.48 -26.64 18.57
N GLY A 16 -12.30 -27.33 19.70
CA GLY A 16 -11.53 -26.84 20.84
C GLY A 16 -10.06 -26.63 20.49
N LEU A 17 -9.41 -27.62 19.86
CA LEU A 17 -8.03 -27.50 19.41
C LEU A 17 -7.87 -26.32 18.43
N ALA A 18 -8.74 -26.25 17.41
CA ALA A 18 -8.72 -25.17 16.42
C ALA A 18 -8.87 -23.79 17.08
N LEU A 19 -9.82 -23.64 18.02
CA LEU A 19 -10.02 -22.39 18.75
C LEU A 19 -8.78 -22.01 19.57
N THR A 20 -8.19 -22.96 20.29
CA THR A 20 -6.98 -22.70 21.09
C THR A 20 -5.79 -22.28 20.22
N LEU A 21 -5.61 -22.89 19.05
CA LEU A 21 -4.55 -22.52 18.11
C LEU A 21 -4.80 -21.12 17.53
N ILE A 22 -6.01 -20.81 17.10
CA ILE A 22 -6.38 -19.49 16.56
C ILE A 22 -6.15 -18.41 17.63
N VAL A 23 -6.65 -18.62 18.86
CA VAL A 23 -6.44 -17.68 19.97
C VAL A 23 -4.96 -17.53 20.29
N GLY A 24 -4.19 -18.62 20.33
CA GLY A 24 -2.76 -18.59 20.56
C GLY A 24 -2.00 -17.78 19.50
N ILE A 25 -2.36 -17.93 18.23
CA ILE A 25 -1.77 -17.17 17.12
C ILE A 25 -2.09 -15.67 17.27
N VAL A 26 -3.36 -15.32 17.51
CA VAL A 26 -3.78 -13.91 17.67
C VAL A 26 -3.12 -13.25 18.87
N MET A 27 -3.01 -13.96 20.01
CA MET A 27 -2.39 -13.43 21.22
C MET A 27 -0.88 -13.26 21.10
N ARG A 28 -0.20 -14.15 20.36
CA ARG A 28 1.26 -14.11 20.20
C ARG A 28 1.72 -13.18 19.07
N SER A 29 0.86 -13.00 18.07
CA SER A 29 1.15 -12.21 16.88
C SER A 29 -0.03 -11.26 16.55
N PRO A 30 -0.38 -10.32 17.44
CA PRO A 30 -1.50 -9.39 17.19
C PRO A 30 -1.29 -8.50 15.95
N TYR A 31 -0.06 -8.45 15.41
CA TYR A 31 0.35 -7.58 14.31
C TYR A 31 0.51 -8.30 12.95
N THR A 32 0.16 -9.59 12.83
CA THR A 32 0.24 -10.31 11.54
C THR A 32 -0.94 -10.04 10.60
N HIS A 33 -1.93 -9.25 11.00
CA HIS A 33 -3.17 -9.02 10.26
C HIS A 33 -3.38 -7.55 9.93
N GLY A 34 -2.65 -6.97 8.97
CA GLY A 34 -3.00 -5.70 8.30
C GLY A 34 -3.10 -4.43 9.15
N ASN A 35 -3.13 -4.52 10.48
CA ASN A 35 -3.30 -3.42 11.42
C ASN A 35 -1.93 -2.82 11.75
N LEU A 36 -1.26 -2.33 10.71
CA LEU A 36 0.07 -1.74 10.77
C LEU A 36 -0.01 -0.21 10.92
N SER A 37 -1.04 0.27 11.62
CA SER A 37 -1.16 1.63 12.11
C SER A 37 -0.14 1.83 13.23
N SER A 38 1.15 1.88 12.89
CA SER A 38 2.32 2.12 13.75
C SER A 38 2.06 1.99 15.25
N PRO A 39 1.87 0.76 15.80
CA PRO A 39 1.75 0.59 17.23
C PRO A 39 3.03 1.11 17.89
N ALA A 40 2.90 1.82 19.01
CA ALA A 40 4.05 2.34 19.75
C ALA A 40 5.06 1.22 20.02
N GLY A 41 6.31 1.41 19.56
CA GLY A 41 7.39 0.45 19.75
C GLY A 41 7.61 -0.57 18.62
N TYR A 42 6.85 -0.51 17.51
CA TYR A 42 7.10 -1.38 16.35
C TYR A 42 7.80 -0.63 15.22
N THR A 43 9.12 -0.83 15.08
CA THR A 43 9.89 -0.36 13.92
C THR A 43 9.79 -1.40 12.81
N ARG A 44 9.20 -1.05 11.66
CA ARG A 44 9.21 -1.94 10.48
C ARG A 44 10.65 -2.19 10.03
N THR A 45 10.93 -3.43 9.63
CA THR A 45 12.17 -3.76 8.92
C THR A 45 12.28 -2.89 7.68
N LYS A 46 13.43 -2.25 7.51
CA LYS A 46 13.80 -1.49 6.32
C LYS A 46 13.69 -2.39 5.09
N VAL A 47 12.76 -2.11 4.18
CA VAL A 47 12.52 -2.97 3.00
C VAL A 47 13.51 -2.64 1.90
N THR A 48 13.58 -1.38 1.49
CA THR A 48 14.52 -0.89 0.47
C THR A 48 14.66 0.63 0.56
N TYR A 49 15.58 1.21 -0.22
CA TYR A 49 15.73 2.65 -0.37
C TYR A 49 15.33 3.12 -1.77
N LEU A 50 14.72 4.30 -1.84
CA LEU A 50 14.50 5.08 -3.06
C LEU A 50 15.65 6.07 -3.19
N GLY A 51 16.55 5.83 -4.16
CA GLY A 51 17.83 6.55 -4.24
C GLY A 51 18.80 6.11 -3.14
N GLU A 52 19.67 7.02 -2.68
CA GLU A 52 20.70 6.71 -1.67
C GLU A 52 20.21 6.80 -0.22
N THR A 53 19.15 7.56 0.07
CA THR A 53 18.88 7.98 1.46
C THR A 53 17.45 7.74 1.96
N TYR A 54 16.47 7.48 1.09
CA TYR A 54 15.07 7.45 1.52
C TYR A 54 14.55 6.04 1.71
N LEU A 55 14.12 5.73 2.92
CA LEU A 55 13.47 4.47 3.22
C LEU A 55 12.12 4.37 2.53
N PHE A 56 11.92 3.25 1.84
CA PHE A 56 10.60 2.83 1.41
C PHE A 56 10.08 1.82 2.45
N GLU A 57 9.16 2.27 3.32
CA GLU A 57 8.54 1.39 4.32
C GLU A 57 7.39 0.52 3.76
N GLY A 58 7.14 0.56 2.45
CA GLY A 58 6.05 -0.14 1.77
C GLY A 58 4.84 0.75 1.48
N MET A 59 3.82 0.19 0.82
CA MET A 59 2.56 0.89 0.57
C MET A 59 1.90 1.28 1.92
N PRO A 60 1.51 2.54 2.11
CA PRO A 60 0.90 2.99 3.35
C PRO A 60 -0.50 2.40 3.49
N LEU A 61 -0.74 1.69 4.60
CA LEU A 61 -2.05 1.14 4.94
C LEU A 61 -2.83 2.01 5.93
N ALA A 62 -2.21 3.06 6.49
CA ALA A 62 -2.76 3.77 7.66
C ALA A 62 -2.56 5.29 7.69
N LYS A 63 -1.65 5.87 6.89
CA LYS A 63 -1.41 7.33 6.85
C LYS A 63 -1.13 7.77 5.41
N PRO A 64 -1.61 8.96 4.98
CA PRO A 64 -1.18 9.51 3.71
C PRO A 64 0.34 9.55 3.68
N ALA A 65 0.91 9.13 2.55
CA ALA A 65 2.35 9.08 2.40
C ALA A 65 2.85 10.53 2.45
N GLN A 66 3.70 10.86 3.42
CA GLN A 66 4.22 12.22 3.58
C GLN A 66 5.68 12.22 3.16
N ALA A 67 5.93 12.64 1.93
CA ALA A 67 7.26 13.05 1.50
C ALA A 67 7.42 14.55 1.81
N GLN A 68 8.38 14.87 2.67
CA GLN A 68 8.69 16.23 3.12
C GLN A 68 10.20 16.46 3.10
N THR A 69 10.82 16.20 1.95
CA THR A 69 12.27 16.40 1.74
C THR A 69 12.62 17.86 1.49
N GLY A 70 11.63 18.71 1.20
CA GLY A 70 11.81 20.12 0.86
C GLY A 70 11.99 20.37 -0.64
N ASP A 71 12.16 19.32 -1.45
CA ASP A 71 12.14 19.37 -2.91
C ASP A 71 10.82 18.76 -3.43
N PRO A 72 9.94 19.55 -4.06
CA PRO A 72 8.66 19.06 -4.60
C PRO A 72 8.79 17.96 -5.66
N LEU A 73 9.85 17.98 -6.49
CA LEU A 73 10.06 16.96 -7.51
C LEU A 73 10.48 15.64 -6.87
N HIS A 74 11.39 15.72 -5.91
CA HIS A 74 11.84 14.56 -5.16
C HIS A 74 10.71 13.96 -4.30
N ASP A 75 9.95 14.82 -3.62
CA ASP A 75 8.75 14.41 -2.90
C ASP A 75 7.75 13.71 -3.84
N GLY A 76 7.52 14.27 -5.03
CA GLY A 76 6.65 13.68 -6.05
C GLY A 76 7.08 12.27 -6.45
N GLN A 77 8.38 12.04 -6.62
CA GLN A 77 8.93 10.72 -6.91
C GLN A 77 8.66 9.75 -5.75
N LEU A 78 8.97 10.13 -4.52
CA LEU A 78 8.74 9.28 -3.35
C LEU A 78 7.27 8.91 -3.21
N LEU A 79 6.37 9.89 -3.34
CA LEU A 79 4.93 9.69 -3.30
C LEU A 79 4.47 8.73 -4.40
N PHE A 80 4.99 8.86 -5.63
CA PHE A 80 4.66 7.98 -6.75
C PHE A 80 5.00 6.50 -6.46
N PHE A 81 6.08 6.22 -5.73
CA PHE A 81 6.41 4.88 -5.27
C PHE A 81 5.58 4.45 -4.06
N GLN A 82 5.40 5.33 -3.06
CA GLN A 82 4.64 5.04 -1.84
C GLN A 82 3.18 4.71 -2.14
N TYR A 83 2.54 5.45 -3.04
CA TYR A 83 1.19 5.16 -3.52
C TYR A 83 1.12 3.97 -4.50
N GLY A 84 2.26 3.32 -4.78
CA GLY A 84 2.33 2.11 -5.60
C GLY A 84 2.18 2.34 -7.11
N CYS A 85 2.18 3.59 -7.58
CA CYS A 85 1.96 3.93 -8.98
C CYS A 85 3.04 3.28 -9.88
N ALA A 86 4.28 3.25 -9.41
CA ALA A 86 5.42 2.64 -10.09
C ALA A 86 5.24 1.14 -10.39
N ALA A 87 4.41 0.42 -9.63
CA ALA A 87 4.19 -1.01 -9.85
C ALA A 87 3.53 -1.31 -11.20
N CYS A 88 2.70 -0.39 -11.70
CA CYS A 88 2.04 -0.52 -12.99
C CYS A 88 2.65 0.41 -14.05
N HIS A 89 3.05 1.61 -13.64
CA HIS A 89 3.51 2.67 -14.55
C HIS A 89 5.04 2.76 -14.66
N MET A 90 5.79 1.81 -14.07
CA MET A 90 7.25 1.80 -13.96
C MET A 90 7.81 3.02 -13.19
N SER A 91 9.10 2.99 -12.86
CA SER A 91 9.74 3.95 -11.96
C SER A 91 9.60 5.43 -12.36
N ASN A 92 9.68 5.74 -13.66
CA ASN A 92 9.65 7.13 -14.15
C ASN A 92 8.35 7.43 -14.91
N GLY A 93 7.32 6.59 -14.72
CA GLY A 93 6.05 6.74 -15.41
C GLY A 93 6.04 6.30 -16.88
N GLN A 94 7.11 5.67 -17.39
CA GLN A 94 7.20 5.23 -18.79
C GLN A 94 6.19 4.14 -19.18
N GLY A 95 5.51 3.54 -18.20
CA GLY A 95 4.55 2.47 -18.44
C GLY A 95 5.16 1.15 -18.91
N GLY A 96 4.30 0.23 -19.29
CA GLY A 96 4.67 -1.11 -19.73
C GLY A 96 3.46 -1.98 -20.02
N ALA A 97 3.57 -3.28 -19.71
CA ALA A 97 2.51 -4.25 -19.99
C ALA A 97 1.22 -4.04 -19.16
N VAL A 98 1.33 -3.39 -17.99
CA VAL A 98 0.21 -3.22 -17.05
C VAL A 98 -0.36 -1.80 -17.13
N GLY A 99 0.43 -0.79 -16.77
CA GLY A 99 0.06 0.61 -16.86
C GLY A 99 0.59 1.25 -18.13
N LYS A 100 -0.18 2.17 -18.71
CA LYS A 100 0.27 2.95 -19.87
C LYS A 100 1.40 3.92 -19.50
N ASP A 101 2.11 4.40 -20.52
CA ASP A 101 3.01 5.55 -20.39
C ASP A 101 2.24 6.80 -19.93
N LEU A 102 2.80 7.53 -18.98
CA LEU A 102 2.27 8.78 -18.44
C LEU A 102 2.95 10.02 -19.04
N ALA A 103 4.02 9.84 -19.82
CA ALA A 103 4.70 10.93 -20.51
C ALA A 103 3.73 11.67 -21.45
N GLY A 104 3.76 13.00 -21.40
CA GLY A 104 2.95 13.87 -22.25
C GLY A 104 1.48 14.00 -21.85
N ASP A 105 0.99 13.28 -20.83
CA ASP A 105 -0.35 13.53 -20.31
C ASP A 105 -0.43 14.86 -19.56
N SER A 106 -1.54 15.57 -19.72
CA SER A 106 -1.79 16.81 -19.00
C SER A 106 -2.07 16.55 -17.52
N ALA A 107 -1.73 17.53 -16.67
CA ALA A 107 -2.00 17.47 -15.23
C ALA A 107 -3.47 17.15 -14.92
N ASN A 108 -4.40 17.77 -15.66
CA ASN A 108 -5.83 17.53 -15.50
C ASN A 108 -6.19 16.09 -15.88
N LYS A 109 -5.67 15.57 -17.00
CA LYS A 109 -5.93 14.19 -17.43
C LYS A 109 -5.40 13.19 -16.40
N ILE A 110 -4.20 13.39 -15.87
CA ILE A 110 -3.65 12.55 -14.79
C ILE A 110 -4.56 12.61 -13.57
N THR A 111 -4.93 13.81 -13.13
CA THR A 111 -5.81 14.02 -11.98
C THR A 111 -7.12 13.27 -12.14
N THR A 112 -7.82 13.47 -13.26
CA THR A 112 -9.08 12.78 -13.55
C THR A 112 -8.91 11.26 -13.50
N LYS A 113 -7.87 10.71 -14.13
CA LYS A 113 -7.66 9.25 -14.17
C LYS A 113 -7.29 8.65 -12.81
N VAL A 114 -6.50 9.37 -12.01
CA VAL A 114 -6.19 8.98 -10.63
C VAL A 114 -7.44 8.96 -9.75
N ARG A 115 -8.34 9.94 -9.93
CA ARG A 115 -9.61 10.02 -9.20
C ARG A 115 -10.68 9.04 -9.70
N GLU A 116 -10.62 8.62 -10.96
CA GLU A 116 -11.58 7.67 -11.57
C GLU A 116 -11.19 6.20 -11.37
N GLY A 117 -9.90 5.85 -11.44
CA GLY A 117 -9.44 4.45 -11.39
C GLY A 117 -9.87 3.60 -12.61
N PRO A 118 -9.47 3.95 -13.85
CA PRO A 118 -9.93 3.23 -15.04
C PRO A 118 -9.25 1.86 -15.22
N LYS A 119 -9.98 0.91 -15.83
CA LYS A 119 -9.45 -0.38 -16.35
C LYS A 119 -8.63 -1.19 -15.33
N GLY A 120 -9.07 -1.21 -14.07
CA GLY A 120 -8.41 -1.94 -12.99
C GLY A 120 -7.34 -1.15 -12.23
N MET A 121 -7.08 0.11 -12.61
CA MET A 121 -6.33 1.04 -11.77
C MET A 121 -7.12 1.35 -10.48
N PRO A 122 -6.51 1.30 -9.28
CA PRO A 122 -7.17 1.70 -8.05
C PRO A 122 -7.65 3.16 -8.11
N GLN A 123 -8.78 3.43 -7.47
CA GLN A 123 -9.29 4.79 -7.30
C GLN A 123 -8.63 5.45 -6.09
N PHE A 124 -8.02 6.63 -6.28
CA PHE A 124 -7.44 7.41 -5.19
C PHE A 124 -8.30 8.63 -4.93
N THR A 125 -9.06 8.64 -3.82
CA THR A 125 -9.84 9.81 -3.41
C THR A 125 -8.94 10.89 -2.81
N SER A 126 -9.45 12.13 -2.69
CA SER A 126 -8.75 13.24 -2.03
C SER A 126 -8.36 12.94 -0.59
N ASP A 127 -9.12 12.07 0.09
CA ASP A 127 -8.83 11.66 1.46
C ASP A 127 -7.62 10.71 1.53
N MET A 128 -7.43 9.87 0.52
CA MET A 128 -6.30 8.93 0.46
C MET A 128 -5.04 9.58 -0.10
N LEU A 129 -5.18 10.31 -1.20
CA LEU A 129 -4.12 11.06 -1.87
C LEU A 129 -4.56 12.52 -1.95
N PRO A 130 -4.14 13.38 -1.01
CA PRO A 130 -4.45 14.80 -1.04
C PRO A 130 -4.02 15.46 -2.36
N ASP A 131 -4.77 16.47 -2.81
CA ASP A 131 -4.47 17.14 -4.09
C ASP A 131 -3.06 17.75 -4.10
N ALA A 132 -2.59 18.27 -2.97
CA ALA A 132 -1.23 18.80 -2.84
C ALA A 132 -0.16 17.74 -3.15
N ASP A 133 -0.33 16.51 -2.67
CA ASP A 133 0.60 15.41 -2.91
C ASP A 133 0.49 14.89 -4.34
N LEU A 134 -0.73 14.84 -4.90
CA LEU A 134 -0.93 14.51 -6.31
C LEU A 134 -0.25 15.55 -7.23
N GLN A 135 -0.27 16.83 -6.88
CA GLN A 135 0.44 17.85 -7.67
C GLN A 135 1.95 17.64 -7.63
N LYS A 136 2.53 17.21 -6.50
CA LYS A 136 3.95 16.84 -6.44
C LYS A 136 4.26 15.65 -7.37
N ILE A 137 3.42 14.61 -7.36
CA ILE A 137 3.54 13.47 -8.28
C ILE A 137 3.49 13.94 -9.75
N ILE A 138 2.53 14.81 -10.08
CA ILE A 138 2.39 15.35 -11.44
C ILE A 138 3.62 16.18 -11.82
N ALA A 139 4.15 17.01 -10.91
CA ALA A 139 5.36 17.79 -11.15
C ALA A 139 6.57 16.89 -11.42
N PHE A 140 6.74 15.81 -10.64
CA PHE A 140 7.73 14.78 -10.92
C PHE A 140 7.57 14.18 -12.32
N LEU A 141 6.36 13.72 -12.66
CA LEU A 141 6.03 13.12 -13.96
C LEU A 141 6.20 14.09 -15.14
N GLN A 142 6.19 15.39 -14.90
CA GLN A 142 6.39 16.41 -15.93
C GLN A 142 7.82 16.95 -15.99
N SER A 143 8.66 16.64 -14.99
CA SER A 143 10.04 17.11 -14.97
C SER A 143 10.86 16.53 -16.13
N PRO A 144 11.83 17.29 -16.68
CA PRO A 144 12.66 16.87 -17.81
C PRO A 144 13.75 15.84 -17.42
N SER A 145 13.98 15.60 -16.13
CA SER A 145 15.09 14.79 -15.60
C SER A 145 14.65 13.58 -14.78
N LYS A 146 13.40 13.13 -14.96
CA LYS A 146 12.85 11.97 -14.25
C LYS A 146 13.49 10.64 -14.64
#